data_AF-X0USJ8-F1
#
_entry.id   AF-X0USJ8-F1
#
_cell.length_a   1.000
_cell.length_b   1.000
_cell.length_c   1.000
_cell.angle_alpha   90.00
_cell.angle_beta   90.00
_cell.angle_gamma   90.00
#
_symmetry.space_group_name_H-M   'P 1'
#
loop_
_entity.id
_entity.type
_entity.pdbx_description
1 polymer ?
#
loop_
_entity_poly.entity_id
_entity_poly.type
_entity_poly.pdbx_seq_one_letter_code
_entity_poly.pdbx_strand_id
1 'polypeptide(L)'
;MELISKKELKEILIKGWMTHDAMWLLHCLRKTGIETTNKINKAASAGLGRIEAKRFKKLLGIDEIRTTDDLKKYVQLIFHVVKAEFMKFTYKFISDNEMQCEMRDCFAHDGIKRIGVIDQYQCGIFERVDGWFKGLGLKFEVTPQINGCLMHQGKKCIRNYTFSRWQALEGGK
;
A
#
# COMPACT_ATOMS: atom_id res chain seq x y z
N MET A 1 5.06 -20.24 -28.43
CA MET A 1 3.67 -20.07 -27.98
C MET A 1 3.73 -19.55 -26.55
N GLU A 2 3.10 -18.41 -26.23
CA GLU A 2 2.97 -17.99 -24.82
C GLU A 2 1.95 -18.91 -24.13
N LEU A 3 2.35 -19.53 -23.01
CA LEU A 3 1.49 -20.46 -22.26
C LEU A 3 0.30 -19.77 -21.58
N ILE A 4 0.48 -18.52 -21.17
CA ILE A 4 -0.53 -17.64 -20.57
C ILE A 4 -0.25 -16.18 -20.97
N SER A 5 -1.29 -15.34 -20.98
CA SER A 5 -1.15 -13.90 -21.25
C SER A 5 -0.44 -13.15 -20.11
N LYS A 6 0.09 -11.96 -20.39
CA LYS A 6 0.66 -11.06 -19.37
C LYS A 6 -0.34 -10.75 -18.24
N LYS A 7 -1.62 -10.63 -18.57
CA LYS A 7 -2.69 -10.40 -17.59
C LYS A 7 -2.84 -11.59 -16.65
N GLU A 8 -2.93 -12.80 -17.20
CA GLU A 8 -3.05 -14.03 -16.42
C GLU A 8 -1.81 -14.29 -15.56
N LEU A 9 -0.62 -14.07 -16.12
CA LEU A 9 0.64 -14.17 -15.37
C LEU A 9 0.64 -13.22 -14.17
N LYS A 10 0.27 -11.96 -14.37
CA LYS A 10 0.21 -10.98 -13.28
C LYS A 10 -0.82 -11.37 -12.22
N GLU A 11 -2.00 -11.83 -12.63
CA GLU A 11 -3.06 -12.28 -11.71
C GLU A 11 -2.59 -13.43 -10.83
N ILE A 12 -1.99 -14.47 -11.41
CA ILE A 12 -1.56 -15.64 -10.63
C ILE A 12 -0.40 -15.29 -9.69
N LEU A 13 0.54 -14.44 -10.11
CA LEU A 13 1.65 -13.98 -9.27
C LEU A 13 1.15 -13.16 -8.07
N ILE A 14 0.21 -12.24 -8.27
CA ILE A 14 -0.33 -11.43 -7.18
C ILE A 14 -1.19 -12.28 -6.23
N LYS A 15 -1.99 -13.22 -6.74
CA LYS A 15 -2.75 -14.16 -5.89
C LYS A 15 -1.84 -15.06 -5.06
N GLY A 16 -0.77 -15.58 -5.67
CA GLY A 16 0.24 -16.37 -4.98
C GLY A 16 0.91 -15.56 -3.88
N TRP A 17 1.29 -14.33 -4.18
CA TRP A 17 1.88 -13.42 -3.20
C TRP A 17 0.92 -13.08 -2.05
N MET A 18 -0.31 -12.67 -2.31
CA MET A 18 -1.27 -12.37 -1.23
C MET A 18 -1.60 -13.59 -0.38
N THR A 19 -1.63 -14.79 -0.97
CA THR A 19 -1.80 -16.05 -0.22
C THR A 19 -0.58 -16.33 0.66
N HIS A 20 0.64 -16.12 0.14
CA HIS A 20 1.85 -16.24 0.94
C HIS A 20 1.83 -15.29 2.15
N ASP A 21 1.48 -14.02 1.95
CA ASP A 21 1.40 -13.04 3.04
C ASP A 21 0.33 -13.43 4.08
N ALA A 22 -0.81 -13.95 3.64
CA ALA A 22 -1.84 -14.47 4.54
C ALA A 22 -1.36 -15.67 5.36
N MET A 23 -0.65 -16.63 4.74
CA MET A 23 -0.08 -17.77 5.44
C MET A 23 1.01 -17.34 6.43
N TRP A 24 1.88 -16.43 6.03
CA TRP A 24 2.91 -15.89 6.91
C TRP A 24 2.28 -15.22 8.15
N LEU A 25 1.26 -14.38 7.96
CA LEU A 25 0.55 -13.74 9.07
C LEU A 25 -0.11 -14.78 9.99
N LEU A 26 -0.78 -15.79 9.42
CA LEU A 26 -1.40 -16.88 10.18
C LEU A 26 -0.39 -17.64 11.04
N HIS A 27 0.79 -17.94 10.50
CA HIS A 27 1.82 -18.66 11.24
C HIS A 27 2.50 -17.78 12.31
N CYS A 28 2.69 -16.49 12.06
CA CYS A 28 3.09 -15.53 13.10
C CYS A 28 2.06 -15.47 14.23
N LEU A 29 0.77 -15.41 13.89
CA LEU A 29 -0.33 -15.38 14.85
C LEU A 29 -0.31 -16.62 15.74
N ARG A 30 -0.24 -17.80 15.14
CA ARG A 30 -0.18 -19.08 15.86
C ARG A 30 1.04 -19.17 16.80
N LYS A 31 2.16 -18.56 16.41
CA LYS A 31 3.41 -18.65 17.17
C LYS A 31 3.52 -17.60 18.28
N THR A 32 3.00 -16.39 18.06
CA THR A 32 3.34 -15.21 18.87
C THR A 32 2.14 -14.42 19.40
N GLY A 33 0.91 -14.80 19.01
CA GLY A 33 -0.29 -14.04 19.33
C GLY A 33 -0.48 -12.81 18.43
N ILE A 34 -1.69 -12.23 18.48
CA ILE A 34 -2.10 -11.17 17.55
C ILE A 34 -1.39 -9.84 17.78
N GLU A 35 -1.06 -9.48 19.02
CA GLU A 35 -0.37 -8.23 19.33
C GLU A 35 1.01 -8.17 18.66
N THR A 36 1.83 -9.20 18.87
CA THR A 36 3.15 -9.32 18.24
C THR A 36 3.02 -9.44 16.73
N THR A 37 2.07 -10.25 16.25
CA THR A 37 1.82 -10.40 14.81
C THR A 37 1.48 -9.09 14.13
N ASN A 38 0.65 -8.23 14.75
CA ASN A 38 0.36 -6.90 14.23
C ASN A 38 1.62 -6.04 14.12
N LYS A 39 2.48 -6.03 15.15
CA LYS A 39 3.75 -5.28 15.12
C LYS A 39 4.63 -5.74 13.95
N ILE A 40 4.79 -7.06 13.78
CA ILE A 40 5.61 -7.63 12.71
C ILE A 40 4.97 -7.35 11.34
N ASN A 41 3.66 -7.56 11.18
CA ASN A 41 2.95 -7.33 9.91
C ASN A 41 3.04 -5.87 9.44
N LYS A 42 2.84 -4.91 10.37
CA LYS A 42 2.99 -3.48 10.06
C LYS A 42 4.43 -3.14 9.65
N ALA A 43 5.41 -3.64 10.38
CA ALA A 43 6.83 -3.42 10.08
C ALA A 43 7.22 -4.02 8.71
N ALA A 44 6.78 -5.25 8.43
CA ALA A 44 7.02 -5.92 7.15
C ALA A 44 6.36 -5.16 5.99
N SER A 45 5.11 -4.75 6.14
CA SER A 45 4.37 -3.97 5.13
C SER A 45 5.06 -2.63 4.85
N ALA A 46 5.44 -1.88 5.89
CA ALA A 46 6.14 -0.62 5.73
C ALA A 46 7.56 -0.79 5.15
N GLY A 47 8.27 -1.85 5.55
CA GLY A 47 9.60 -2.18 5.02
C GLY A 47 9.55 -2.53 3.54
N LEU A 48 8.62 -3.40 3.15
CA LEU A 48 8.34 -3.72 1.75
C LEU A 48 8.03 -2.47 0.95
N GLY A 49 7.13 -1.59 1.43
CA GLY A 49 6.79 -0.35 0.75
C GLY A 49 8.03 0.51 0.46
N ARG A 50 8.94 0.67 1.44
CA ARG A 50 10.18 1.42 1.22
C ARG A 50 11.10 0.78 0.19
N ILE A 51 11.15 -0.55 0.11
CA ILE A 51 11.94 -1.29 -0.88
C ILE A 51 11.33 -1.15 -2.28
N GLU A 52 10.01 -1.34 -2.38
CA GLU A 52 9.23 -1.16 -3.60
C GLU A 52 9.40 0.25 -4.17
N ALA A 53 9.43 1.27 -3.31
CA ALA A 53 9.65 2.65 -3.73
C ALA A 53 10.90 2.81 -4.58
N LYS A 54 12.02 2.26 -4.11
CA LYS A 54 13.30 2.31 -4.84
C LYS A 54 13.23 1.54 -6.16
N ARG A 55 12.55 0.40 -6.18
CA ARG A 55 12.39 -0.44 -7.39
C ARG A 55 11.56 0.26 -8.46
N PHE A 56 10.41 0.83 -8.09
CA PHE A 56 9.52 1.50 -9.03
C PHE A 56 10.05 2.85 -9.50
N LYS A 57 10.73 3.58 -8.63
CA LYS A 57 11.49 4.78 -8.99
C LYS A 57 12.55 4.48 -10.06
N LYS A 58 13.33 3.40 -9.88
CA LYS A 58 14.30 2.94 -10.89
C LYS A 58 13.62 2.54 -12.20
N LEU A 59 12.47 1.88 -12.14
CA LEU A 59 11.71 1.47 -13.33
C LEU A 59 11.20 2.68 -14.15
N LEU A 60 10.92 3.81 -13.49
CA LEU A 60 10.52 5.05 -14.17
C LEU A 60 11.70 5.88 -14.68
N GLY A 61 12.94 5.54 -14.31
CA GLY A 61 14.10 6.39 -14.59
C GLY A 61 14.03 7.75 -13.89
N ILE A 62 13.37 7.83 -12.74
CA ILE A 62 13.23 9.07 -11.95
C ILE A 62 14.20 9.04 -10.79
N ASP A 63 15.06 10.05 -10.64
CA ASP A 63 16.00 10.15 -9.52
C ASP A 63 15.40 10.82 -8.28
N GLU A 64 14.32 11.57 -8.41
CA GLU A 64 13.63 12.20 -7.29
C GLU A 64 12.24 12.63 -7.73
N ILE A 65 11.26 12.58 -6.83
CA ILE A 65 9.94 13.15 -7.11
C ILE A 65 10.02 14.65 -6.82
N ARG A 66 9.96 15.48 -7.87
CA ARG A 66 10.11 16.95 -7.74
C ARG A 66 8.86 17.71 -8.14
N THR A 67 7.94 17.04 -8.82
CA THR A 67 6.70 17.63 -9.30
C THR A 67 5.51 16.73 -8.96
N THR A 68 4.33 17.32 -8.99
CA THR A 68 3.07 16.58 -8.87
C THR A 68 2.93 15.54 -9.98
N ASP A 69 3.44 15.81 -11.17
CA ASP A 69 3.37 14.88 -12.29
C ASP A 69 4.29 13.67 -12.09
N ASP A 70 5.47 13.86 -11.48
CA ASP A 70 6.34 12.74 -11.08
C ASP A 70 5.61 11.83 -10.09
N LEU A 71 4.94 12.43 -9.10
CA LEU A 71 4.17 11.69 -8.10
C LEU A 71 3.01 10.94 -8.75
N LYS A 72 2.26 11.57 -9.66
CA LYS A 72 1.16 10.94 -10.41
C LYS A 72 1.66 9.76 -11.23
N LYS A 73 2.75 9.92 -11.98
CA LYS A 73 3.38 8.84 -12.78
C LYS A 73 3.84 7.69 -11.88
N TYR A 74 4.47 8.00 -10.75
CA TYR A 74 4.89 7.01 -9.77
C TYR A 74 3.71 6.21 -9.21
N VAL A 75 2.69 6.90 -8.72
CA VAL A 75 1.48 6.29 -8.15
C VAL A 75 0.74 5.45 -9.19
N GLN A 76 0.66 5.94 -10.43
CA GLN A 76 0.06 5.20 -11.54
C GLN A 76 0.82 3.91 -11.84
N LEU A 77 2.15 3.96 -11.94
CA LEU A 77 2.95 2.76 -12.19
C LEU A 77 2.80 1.75 -11.07
N ILE A 78 2.98 2.17 -9.81
CA ILE A 78 2.98 1.22 -8.70
C ILE A 78 1.63 0.53 -8.58
N PHE A 79 0.53 1.27 -8.65
CA PHE A 79 -0.79 0.66 -8.63
C PHE A 79 -1.07 -0.16 -9.89
N HIS A 80 -0.52 0.21 -11.05
CA HIS A 80 -0.59 -0.66 -12.22
C HIS A 80 0.14 -1.98 -12.00
N VAL A 81 1.23 -2.02 -11.24
CA VAL A 81 1.97 -3.27 -10.97
C VAL A 81 1.34 -4.10 -9.86
N VAL A 82 0.96 -3.48 -8.74
CA VAL A 82 0.57 -4.21 -7.52
C VAL A 82 -0.91 -4.58 -7.48
N LYS A 83 -1.75 -3.96 -8.33
CA LYS A 83 -3.19 -4.22 -8.37
C LYS A 83 -3.52 -5.41 -9.26
N ALA A 84 -4.23 -6.37 -8.69
CA ALA A 84 -4.92 -7.45 -9.41
C ALA A 84 -6.45 -7.18 -9.51
N GLU A 85 -7.14 -7.90 -10.38
CA GLU A 85 -8.59 -7.76 -10.65
C GLU A 85 -9.45 -7.96 -9.40
N PHE A 86 -9.03 -8.85 -8.50
CA PHE A 86 -9.74 -9.12 -7.25
C PHE A 86 -9.58 -7.99 -6.21
N MET A 87 -8.60 -7.10 -6.38
CA MET A 87 -8.34 -5.99 -5.46
C MET A 87 -9.22 -4.78 -5.82
N LYS A 88 -10.27 -4.55 -5.04
CA LYS A 88 -11.28 -3.51 -5.31
C LYS A 88 -10.96 -2.19 -4.62
N PHE A 89 -9.76 -1.67 -4.84
CA PHE A 89 -9.40 -0.30 -4.43
C PHE A 89 -9.29 0.66 -5.60
N THR A 90 -9.47 1.94 -5.30
CA THR A 90 -9.31 3.07 -6.21
C THR A 90 -8.39 4.11 -5.57
N TYR A 91 -7.83 4.97 -6.41
CA TYR A 91 -7.18 6.19 -5.96
C TYR A 91 -7.51 7.30 -6.93
N LYS A 92 -7.45 8.54 -6.46
CA LYS A 92 -7.58 9.75 -7.28
C LYS A 92 -6.76 10.88 -6.68
N PHE A 93 -6.25 11.76 -7.52
CA PHE A 93 -5.72 13.04 -7.09
C PHE A 93 -6.88 14.04 -7.04
N ILE A 94 -7.12 14.62 -5.87
CA ILE A 94 -8.20 15.61 -5.66
C ILE A 94 -7.67 17.02 -5.96
N SER A 95 -6.38 17.24 -5.75
CA SER A 95 -5.65 18.46 -6.09
C SER A 95 -4.19 18.13 -6.39
N ASP A 96 -3.34 19.14 -6.63
CA ASP A 96 -1.93 18.94 -6.97
C ASP A 96 -1.10 18.28 -5.86
N ASN A 97 -1.54 18.36 -4.61
CA ASN A 97 -0.84 17.78 -3.48
C ASN A 97 -1.74 16.89 -2.62
N GLU A 98 -2.92 16.50 -3.12
CA GLU A 98 -3.84 15.65 -2.39
C GLU A 98 -4.20 14.39 -3.19
N MET A 99 -3.98 13.23 -2.59
CA MET A 99 -4.36 11.94 -3.14
C MET A 99 -5.30 11.22 -2.16
N GLN A 100 -6.45 10.79 -2.64
CA GLN A 100 -7.36 9.91 -1.91
C GLN A 100 -7.22 8.48 -2.40
N CYS A 101 -7.08 7.54 -1.46
CA CYS A 101 -7.22 6.12 -1.68
C CYS A 101 -8.52 5.63 -1.04
N GLU A 102 -9.25 4.76 -1.73
CA GLU A 102 -10.47 4.14 -1.22
C GLU A 102 -10.42 2.64 -1.45
N MET A 103 -10.72 1.87 -0.40
CA MET A 103 -10.90 0.43 -0.46
C MET A 103 -12.40 0.13 -0.35
N ARG A 104 -13.00 -0.37 -1.44
CA ARG A 104 -14.42 -0.75 -1.45
C ARG A 104 -14.61 -2.14 -0.85
N ASP A 105 -13.82 -3.10 -1.35
CA ASP A 105 -13.73 -4.45 -0.80
C ASP A 105 -12.26 -4.77 -0.49
N CYS A 106 -12.01 -5.34 0.68
CA CYS A 106 -10.66 -5.56 1.18
C CYS A 106 -10.40 -7.05 1.47
N PHE A 107 -9.59 -7.68 0.63
CA PHE A 107 -9.20 -9.08 0.82
C PHE A 107 -8.57 -9.35 2.20
N ALA A 108 -7.84 -8.37 2.76
CA ALA A 108 -7.22 -8.51 4.07
C ALA A 108 -8.26 -8.47 5.20
N HIS A 109 -9.27 -7.60 5.10
CA HIS A 109 -10.40 -7.60 6.05
C HIS A 109 -11.09 -8.97 6.04
N ASP A 110 -11.43 -9.47 4.86
CA ASP A 110 -12.15 -10.74 4.73
C ASP A 110 -11.30 -11.92 5.22
N GLY A 111 -10.01 -11.94 4.89
CA GLY A 111 -9.07 -12.96 5.34
C GLY A 111 -8.92 -12.98 6.86
N ILE A 112 -8.70 -11.83 7.47
CA ILE A 112 -8.56 -11.72 8.93
C ILE A 112 -9.86 -12.06 9.66
N LYS A 113 -11.01 -11.64 9.12
CA LYS A 113 -12.34 -12.01 9.65
C LYS A 113 -12.53 -13.53 9.65
N ARG A 114 -12.13 -14.22 8.58
CA ARG A 114 -12.15 -15.69 8.51
C ARG A 114 -11.19 -16.35 9.49
N ILE A 115 -10.05 -15.73 9.79
CA ILE A 115 -9.11 -16.20 10.81
C ILE A 115 -9.67 -16.02 12.24
N GLY A 116 -10.67 -15.13 12.42
CA GLY A 116 -11.35 -14.94 13.71
C GLY A 116 -10.67 -13.94 14.65
N VAL A 117 -9.81 -13.06 14.14
CA VAL A 117 -9.04 -12.09 14.96
C VAL A 117 -9.25 -10.62 14.55
N ILE A 118 -10.35 -10.33 13.84
CA ILE A 118 -10.61 -9.01 13.26
C ILE A 118 -10.73 -7.88 14.29
N ASP A 119 -11.25 -8.17 15.49
CA ASP A 119 -11.39 -7.18 16.57
C ASP A 119 -10.04 -6.65 17.08
N GLN A 120 -8.98 -7.43 16.91
CA GLN A 120 -7.63 -7.12 17.41
C GLN A 120 -6.68 -6.75 16.27
N TYR A 121 -7.08 -6.92 15.01
CA TYR A 121 -6.23 -6.73 13.85
C TYR A 121 -5.92 -5.27 13.58
N GLN A 122 -4.66 -4.97 13.25
CA GLN A 122 -4.19 -3.65 12.84
C GLN A 122 -3.83 -3.64 11.35
N CYS A 123 -4.44 -2.74 10.58
CA CYS A 123 -4.30 -2.71 9.12
C CYS A 123 -2.85 -2.52 8.66
N GLY A 124 -2.34 -3.47 7.88
CA GLY A 124 -1.01 -3.39 7.24
C GLY A 124 -1.01 -2.77 5.83
N ILE A 125 -2.16 -2.70 5.16
CA ILE A 125 -2.26 -2.21 3.77
C ILE A 125 -1.74 -0.78 3.66
N PHE A 126 -2.22 0.12 4.52
CA PHE A 126 -1.80 1.51 4.48
C PHE A 126 -0.39 1.72 5.02
N GLU A 127 0.15 0.82 5.86
CA GLU A 127 1.57 0.87 6.23
C GLU A 127 2.47 0.66 5.00
N ARG A 128 2.05 -0.17 4.04
CA ARG A 128 2.75 -0.34 2.77
C ARG A 128 2.66 0.91 1.89
N VAL A 129 1.49 1.54 1.79
CA VAL A 129 1.29 2.78 1.04
C VAL A 129 2.11 3.93 1.64
N ASP A 130 2.01 4.12 2.96
CA ASP A 130 2.85 5.07 3.71
C ASP A 130 4.34 4.77 3.50
N GLY A 131 4.70 3.48 3.47
CA GLY A 131 6.05 3.00 3.19
C GLY A 131 6.58 3.43 1.82
N TRP A 132 5.75 3.45 0.78
CA TRP A 132 6.12 3.96 -0.54
C TRP A 132 6.55 5.43 -0.46
N PHE A 133 5.69 6.28 0.12
CA PHE A 133 5.94 7.72 0.20
C PHE A 133 7.13 8.05 1.10
N LYS A 134 7.26 7.36 2.24
CA LYS A 134 8.44 7.46 3.11
C LYS A 134 9.71 6.99 2.40
N GLY A 135 9.64 5.93 1.61
CA GLY A 135 10.77 5.40 0.83
C GLY A 135 11.23 6.33 -0.29
N LEU A 136 10.34 7.21 -0.76
CA LEU A 136 10.64 8.29 -1.71
C LEU A 136 11.15 9.57 -1.02
N GLY A 137 11.15 9.63 0.32
CA GLY A 137 11.54 10.83 1.07
C GLY A 137 10.45 11.91 1.12
N LEU A 138 9.20 11.57 0.78
CA LEU A 138 8.10 12.53 0.77
C LEU A 138 7.66 12.87 2.19
N LYS A 139 7.39 14.16 2.42
CA LYS A 139 6.67 14.64 3.60
C LYS A 139 5.18 14.68 3.28
N PHE A 140 4.37 14.06 4.13
CA PHE A 140 2.93 14.02 3.95
C PHE A 140 2.20 13.90 5.29
N GLU A 141 1.00 14.43 5.30
CA GLU A 141 -0.01 14.15 6.31
C GLU A 141 -1.03 13.17 5.76
N VAL A 142 -1.65 12.40 6.64
CA VAL A 142 -2.66 11.42 6.23
C VAL A 142 -3.82 11.38 7.19
N THR A 143 -5.04 11.39 6.66
CA THR A 143 -6.29 11.34 7.42
C THR A 143 -7.27 10.34 6.81
N PRO A 144 -8.09 9.65 7.63
CA PRO A 144 -8.01 9.55 9.07
C PRO A 144 -6.78 8.72 9.50
N GLN A 145 -6.35 8.91 10.76
CA GLN A 145 -5.46 7.97 11.41
C GLN A 145 -6.19 6.64 11.61
N ILE A 146 -5.51 5.53 11.34
CA ILE A 146 -6.10 4.21 11.40
C ILE A 146 -5.61 3.50 12.66
N ASN A 147 -6.55 3.17 13.53
CA ASN A 147 -6.39 2.15 14.56
C ASN A 147 -7.33 1.00 14.20
N GLY A 148 -6.79 -0.20 14.02
CA GLY A 148 -7.57 -1.37 13.65
C GLY A 148 -7.91 -1.47 12.16
N CYS A 149 -9.13 -1.91 11.85
CA CYS A 149 -9.70 -1.97 10.50
C CYS A 149 -10.92 -1.05 10.39
N LEU A 150 -10.88 -0.05 9.49
CA LEU A 150 -12.00 0.88 9.30
C LEU A 150 -13.29 0.18 8.84
N MET A 151 -13.17 -0.83 7.97
CA MET A 151 -14.34 -1.60 7.50
C MET A 151 -15.00 -2.37 8.63
N HIS A 152 -14.23 -2.97 9.52
CA HIS A 152 -14.75 -3.66 10.70
C HIS A 152 -15.45 -2.70 11.67
N GLN A 153 -14.98 -1.45 11.73
CA GLN A 153 -15.63 -0.37 12.50
C GLN A 153 -16.88 0.21 11.82
N GLY A 154 -17.34 -0.36 10.70
CA GLY A 154 -18.48 0.16 9.94
C GLY A 154 -18.22 1.48 9.21
N LYS A 155 -16.95 1.89 9.08
CA LYS A 155 -16.55 3.14 8.41
C LYS A 155 -16.13 2.87 6.97
N LYS A 156 -16.29 3.88 6.10
CA LYS A 156 -15.67 3.85 4.76
C LYS A 156 -14.15 3.79 4.89
N CYS A 157 -13.52 2.86 4.17
CA CYS A 157 -12.07 2.68 4.20
C CYS A 157 -11.40 3.62 3.21
N ILE A 158 -11.33 4.90 3.59
CA ILE A 158 -10.76 5.99 2.80
C ILE A 158 -9.54 6.55 3.53
N ARG A 159 -8.49 6.91 2.77
CA ARG A 159 -7.28 7.60 3.25
C ARG A 159 -6.94 8.75 2.32
N ASN A 160 -6.88 9.96 2.86
CA ASN A 160 -6.46 11.17 2.16
C ASN A 160 -5.03 11.49 2.56
N TYR A 161 -4.15 11.60 1.59
CA TYR A 161 -2.75 11.98 1.72
C TYR A 161 -2.59 13.41 1.23
N THR A 162 -2.06 14.28 2.07
CA THR A 162 -1.70 15.65 1.73
C THR A 162 -0.19 15.77 1.75
N PHE A 163 0.41 15.95 0.58
CA PHE A 163 1.85 16.05 0.42
C PHE A 163 2.29 17.50 0.66
N SER A 164 3.42 17.68 1.35
CA SER A 164 4.07 18.98 1.41
C SER A 164 4.48 19.39 -0.01
N ARG A 165 4.32 20.68 -0.33
CA ARG A 165 4.76 21.18 -1.64
C ARG A 165 6.25 20.92 -1.81
N TRP A 166 6.63 20.58 -3.03
CA TRP A 166 8.01 20.46 -3.46
C TRP A 166 8.70 21.77 -3.11
N GLN A 167 9.59 21.75 -2.11
CA GLN A 167 10.52 22.86 -1.98
C GLN A 167 11.37 22.77 -3.24
N ALA A 168 11.19 23.73 -4.15
CA ALA A 168 12.23 24.00 -5.12
C ALA A 168 13.52 24.09 -4.29
N LEU A 169 14.50 23.24 -4.59
CA LEU A 169 15.85 23.50 -4.16
C LEU A 169 16.24 24.81 -4.86
N GLU A 170 15.88 25.94 -4.26
CA GLU A 170 16.52 27.22 -4.54
C GLU A 170 17.97 27.05 -4.10
N GLY A 171 18.84 26.73 -5.05
CA GLY A 171 20.25 26.55 -4.76
C GLY A 171 21.00 25.62 -5.71
N GLY A 172 20.93 25.90 -7.01
CA GLY A 172 21.89 25.40 -7.98
C GLY A 172 22.36 26.58 -8.84
N LYS A 173 23.34 27.32 -8.33
CA LYS A 173 24.16 28.24 -9.13
C LYS A 173 24.95 27.45 -10.16
#